data_AF-A0A1U9LDB0-F1
#
_entry.id   AF-A0A1U9LDB0-F1
#
_cell.length_a   1.000
_cell.length_b   1.000
_cell.length_c   1.000
_cell.angle_alpha   90.00
_cell.angle_beta   90.00
_cell.angle_gamma   90.00
#
_symmetry.space_group_name_H-M   'P 1'
#
loop_
_entity.id
_entity.type
_entity.pdbx_description
1 polymer ?
#
loop_
_entity_poly.entity_id
_entity_poly.type
_entity_poly.pdbx_seq_one_letter_code
_entity_poly.pdbx_strand_id
1 'polypeptide(L)'
;MISPADVWEALDALALEQGLTPSGLARAAGLDPTTFNPSRRISPHADGRGDMRWMALPTLLRALDVLKISPAQFIQGLDGAARGAGQASVRRLRGLPLSRLQGAVCLTAQATRPACSGRM
;
A
#
# COMPACT_ATOMS: atom_id res chain seq x y z
N MET A 1 -7.27 -15.36 7.94
CA MET A 1 -7.18 -16.23 6.75
C MET A 1 -6.64 -15.37 5.61
N ILE A 2 -5.63 -15.83 4.86
CA ILE A 2 -5.02 -15.03 3.79
C ILE A 2 -6.01 -14.96 2.62
N SER A 3 -6.42 -13.76 2.26
CA SER A 3 -7.33 -13.53 1.14
C SER A 3 -6.54 -13.24 -0.14
N PRO A 4 -7.11 -13.52 -1.34
CA PRO A 4 -6.45 -13.15 -2.59
C PRO A 4 -6.15 -11.65 -2.69
N ALA A 5 -7.01 -10.81 -2.10
CA ALA A 5 -6.80 -9.36 -2.02
C ALA A 5 -5.50 -8.99 -1.28
N ASP A 6 -5.21 -9.64 -0.14
CA ASP A 6 -4.00 -9.39 0.64
C ASP A 6 -2.73 -9.68 -0.17
N VAL A 7 -2.77 -10.76 -0.96
CA VAL A 7 -1.67 -11.15 -1.86
C VAL A 7 -1.43 -10.11 -2.96
N TRP A 8 -2.51 -9.61 -3.55
CA TRP A 8 -2.43 -8.60 -4.60
C TRP A 8 -1.92 -7.25 -4.08
N GLU A 9 -2.40 -6.81 -2.92
CA GLU A 9 -1.96 -5.56 -2.28
C GLU A 9 -0.50 -5.64 -1.83
N ALA A 10 -0.09 -6.76 -1.21
CA ALA A 10 1.31 -6.95 -0.81
C ALA A 10 2.26 -6.95 -2.02
N LEU A 11 1.84 -7.55 -3.14
CA LEU A 11 2.65 -7.52 -4.36
C LEU A 11 2.76 -6.10 -4.93
N ASP A 12 1.68 -5.32 -4.91
CA ASP A 12 1.67 -3.94 -5.38
C ASP A 12 2.55 -3.05 -4.49
N ALA A 13 2.46 -3.20 -3.16
CA ALA A 13 3.32 -2.51 -2.21
C ALA A 13 4.81 -2.79 -2.47
N LEU A 14 5.19 -4.07 -2.64
CA LEU A 14 6.57 -4.44 -2.95
C LEU A 14 7.04 -3.90 -4.30
N ALA A 15 6.16 -3.88 -5.30
CA ALA A 15 6.48 -3.29 -6.59
C ALA A 15 6.74 -1.78 -6.47
N LEU A 16 5.90 -1.06 -5.70
CA LEU A 16 6.05 0.37 -5.44
C LEU A 16 7.34 0.68 -4.69
N GLU A 17 7.74 -0.16 -3.72
CA GLU A 17 9.02 -0.02 -3.01
C GLU A 17 10.23 -0.12 -3.95
N GLN A 18 10.14 -0.94 -5.00
CA GLN A 18 11.17 -1.05 -6.04
C GLN A 18 11.02 0.00 -7.16
N GLY A 19 10.04 0.91 -7.07
CA GLY A 19 9.76 1.91 -8.11
C GLY A 19 9.19 1.32 -9.40
N LEU A 20 8.66 0.10 -9.35
CA LEU A 20 8.08 -0.59 -10.50
C LEU A 20 6.55 -0.40 -10.55
N THR A 21 6.05 -0.08 -11.74
CA THR A 21 4.62 -0.16 -12.02
C THR A 21 4.20 -1.63 -12.21
N PRO A 22 2.92 -2.00 -12.02
CA PRO A 22 2.46 -3.39 -12.21
C PRO A 22 2.79 -3.94 -13.61
N SER A 23 2.70 -3.10 -14.66
CA SER A 23 3.10 -3.49 -16.00
C SER A 23 4.63 -3.57 -16.17
N GLY A 24 5.40 -2.75 -15.45
CA GLY A 24 6.86 -2.84 -15.40
C GLY A 24 7.32 -4.14 -14.74
N LEU A 25 6.68 -4.53 -13.63
CA LEU A 25 6.91 -5.80 -12.95
C LEU A 25 6.61 -6.99 -13.87
N ALA A 26 5.48 -6.96 -14.59
CA ALA A 26 5.13 -8.00 -15.56
C ALA A 26 6.20 -8.15 -16.66
N ARG A 27 6.65 -7.02 -17.24
CA ARG A 27 7.70 -7.03 -18.27
C ARG A 27 9.02 -7.57 -17.74
N ALA A 28 9.43 -7.14 -16.55
CA ALA A 28 10.64 -7.63 -15.91
C ALA A 28 10.55 -9.13 -15.58
N ALA A 29 9.35 -9.64 -15.28
CA ALA A 29 9.10 -11.06 -15.01
C ALA A 29 8.95 -11.93 -16.28
N GLY A 30 9.07 -11.34 -17.48
CA GLY A 30 8.83 -12.03 -18.75
C GLY A 30 7.37 -12.45 -18.95
N LEU A 31 6.44 -11.76 -18.29
CA LEU A 31 5.01 -11.98 -18.38
C LEU A 31 4.36 -10.92 -19.28
N ASP A 32 3.15 -11.22 -19.75
CA ASP A 32 2.35 -10.24 -20.48
C ASP A 32 2.06 -9.02 -19.58
N PRO A 33 2.26 -7.76 -20.04
CA PRO A 33 2.12 -6.55 -19.25
C PRO A 33 0.72 -6.32 -18.67
N THR A 34 -0.30 -7.04 -19.14
CA THR A 34 -1.67 -6.98 -18.59
C THR A 34 -1.91 -7.98 -17.48
N THR A 35 -0.98 -8.92 -17.24
CA THR A 35 -1.13 -10.01 -16.24
C THR A 35 -1.40 -9.48 -14.83
N PHE A 36 -0.78 -8.36 -14.46
CA PHE A 36 -0.95 -7.75 -13.14
C PHE A 36 -1.94 -6.56 -13.12
N ASN A 37 -2.66 -6.30 -14.23
CA ASN A 37 -3.59 -5.17 -14.33
C ASN A 37 -4.84 -5.41 -13.46
N PRO A 38 -5.29 -4.43 -12.65
CA PRO A 38 -6.50 -4.53 -11.81
C PRO A 38 -7.75 -5.05 -12.54
N SER A 39 -7.97 -4.72 -13.82
CA SER A 39 -9.14 -5.20 -14.58
C SER A 39 -9.15 -6.71 -14.80
N ARG A 40 -7.98 -7.37 -14.79
CA ARG A 40 -7.85 -8.83 -14.91
C ARG A 40 -7.76 -9.53 -13.54
N ARG A 41 -7.65 -8.77 -12.44
CA ARG A 41 -7.66 -9.29 -11.06
C ARG A 41 -9.07 -9.70 -10.62
N ILE A 42 -10.10 -9.09 -11.19
CA ILE A 42 -11.51 -9.35 -10.90
C ILE A 42 -12.01 -10.36 -11.94
N SER A 43 -12.38 -11.57 -11.54
CA SER A 43 -13.00 -12.50 -12.49
C SER A 43 -14.45 -12.08 -12.73
N PRO A 44 -14.90 -11.82 -13.98
CA PRO A 44 -16.29 -11.52 -14.28
C PRO A 44 -17.23 -12.75 -14.18
N HIS A 45 -16.77 -13.87 -13.62
CA HIS A 45 -17.49 -15.14 -13.66
C HIS A 45 -17.48 -15.85 -12.30
N ALA A 46 -18.36 -15.39 -11.41
CA ALA A 46 -18.99 -16.14 -10.33
C ALA A 46 -19.99 -15.21 -9.63
N ASP A 47 -21.29 -15.43 -9.82
CA ASP A 47 -22.36 -15.00 -8.90
C ASP A 47 -22.43 -13.55 -8.38
N GLY A 48 -22.12 -12.54 -9.20
CA GLY A 48 -22.50 -11.14 -8.91
C GLY A 48 -21.82 -10.50 -7.67
N ARG A 49 -20.92 -11.22 -7.00
CA ARG A 49 -19.94 -10.68 -6.05
C ARG A 49 -18.59 -10.81 -6.73
N GLY A 50 -17.89 -9.71 -6.96
CA GLY A 50 -16.61 -9.69 -7.68
C GLY A 50 -15.53 -10.45 -6.91
N ASP A 51 -15.47 -11.76 -7.10
CA ASP A 51 -14.41 -12.60 -6.54
C ASP A 51 -13.08 -12.31 -7.25
N MET A 52 -12.09 -11.95 -6.45
CA MET A 52 -10.74 -11.68 -6.93
C MET A 52 -10.06 -13.00 -7.30
N ARG A 53 -9.55 -13.08 -8.53
CA ARG A 53 -8.92 -14.28 -9.06
C ARG A 53 -7.66 -14.60 -8.27
N TRP A 54 -7.58 -15.82 -7.75
CA TRP A 54 -6.33 -16.35 -7.22
C TRP A 54 -5.31 -16.50 -8.36
N MET A 55 -4.10 -15.97 -8.16
CA MET A 55 -3.04 -16.07 -9.16
C MET A 55 -2.37 -17.45 -9.13
N ALA A 56 -1.82 -17.88 -10.27
CA ALA A 56 -1.03 -19.09 -10.31
C ALA A 56 0.29 -18.91 -9.55
N LEU A 57 0.67 -19.88 -8.71
CA LEU A 57 1.95 -19.91 -8.00
C LEU A 57 3.18 -19.62 -8.89
N PRO A 58 3.35 -20.23 -10.08
CA PRO A 58 4.51 -19.92 -10.95
C PRO A 58 4.54 -18.47 -11.45
N THR A 59 3.40 -17.78 -11.50
CA THR A 59 3.35 -16.36 -11.84
C THR A 59 3.82 -15.51 -10.66
N LEU A 60 3.40 -15.86 -9.43
CA LEU A 60 3.87 -15.21 -8.21
C LEU A 60 5.39 -15.35 -8.05
N LEU A 61 5.93 -16.56 -8.21
CA LEU A 61 7.36 -16.81 -8.04
C LEU A 61 8.23 -16.01 -9.02
N ARG A 62 7.78 -15.86 -10.28
CA ARG A 62 8.46 -15.02 -11.27
C ARG A 62 8.48 -13.55 -10.89
N ALA A 63 7.39 -13.04 -10.32
CA ALA A 63 7.36 -11.67 -9.81
C ALA A 63 8.31 -11.48 -8.62
N LEU A 64 8.34 -12.44 -7.69
CA LEU A 64 9.25 -12.41 -6.53
C LEU A 64 10.72 -12.50 -6.94
N ASP A 65 11.05 -13.25 -8.00
CA ASP A 65 12.42 -13.31 -8.52
C ASP A 65 12.92 -11.95 -9.02
N VAL A 66 12.06 -11.19 -9.71
CA VAL A 66 12.37 -9.83 -10.16
C VAL A 66 12.57 -8.90 -8.97
N LEU A 67 11.72 -9.02 -7.95
CA LEU A 67 11.80 -8.24 -6.73
C LEU A 67 12.99 -8.65 -5.84
N LYS A 68 13.66 -9.77 -6.15
CA LYS A 68 14.78 -10.35 -5.39
C LYS A 68 14.40 -10.65 -3.93
N ILE A 69 13.15 -11.05 -3.71
CA ILE A 69 12.60 -11.38 -2.38
C ILE A 69 12.35 -12.89 -2.30
N SER A 70 12.68 -13.49 -1.16
CA SER A 70 12.39 -14.90 -0.91
C SER A 70 10.89 -15.13 -0.66
N PRO A 71 10.29 -16.22 -1.16
CA PRO A 71 8.88 -16.54 -0.90
C PRO A 71 8.53 -16.58 0.60
N ALA A 72 9.47 -17.01 1.45
CA ALA A 72 9.31 -17.00 2.90
C ALA A 72 9.17 -15.57 3.46
N GLN A 73 9.97 -14.61 2.98
CA GLN A 73 9.88 -13.21 3.39
C GLN A 73 8.56 -12.58 2.92
N PHE A 74 8.09 -12.94 1.72
CA PHE A 74 6.80 -12.49 1.21
C PHE A 74 5.64 -12.96 2.12
N ILE A 75 5.64 -14.23 2.51
CA ILE A 75 4.60 -14.80 3.40
C ILE A 75 4.65 -14.16 4.80
N GLN A 76 5.85 -13.89 5.33
CA GLN A 76 6.00 -13.13 6.58
C GLN A 76 5.40 -11.72 6.47
N GLY A 77 5.60 -11.06 5.33
CA GLY A 77 4.98 -9.77 5.03
C GLY A 77 3.45 -9.82 4.99
N LEU A 78 2.87 -10.90 4.46
CA LEU A 78 1.41 -11.08 4.42
C LEU A 78 0.78 -11.22 5.81
N ASP A 79 1.44 -11.92 6.75
CA ASP A 79 0.95 -12.05 8.13
C ASP A 79 0.97 -10.70 8.89
N GLY A 80 1.93 -9.83 8.53
CA GLY A 80 2.01 -8.45 9.03
C GLY A 80 1.00 -7.51 8.37
N ALA A 81 0.82 -7.59 7.05
CA ALA A 81 -0.07 -6.74 6.28
C ALA A 81 -1.56 -6.94 6.60
N ALA A 82 -1.97 -8.19 6.88
CA ALA A 82 -3.33 -8.49 7.34
C ALA A 82 -3.71 -7.77 8.65
N ARG A 83 -2.73 -7.34 9.44
CA ARG A 83 -2.95 -6.53 10.66
C ARG A 83 -2.85 -5.01 10.42
N GLY A 84 -2.39 -4.59 9.24
CA GLY A 84 -2.09 -3.19 8.89
C GLY A 84 -2.91 -2.59 7.75
N ALA A 85 -3.84 -3.34 7.13
CA ALA A 85 -4.66 -2.94 5.97
C ALA A 85 -5.72 -1.83 6.25
N GLY A 86 -5.35 -0.83 7.05
CA GLY A 86 -6.15 0.36 7.37
C GLY A 86 -5.42 1.69 7.15
N GLN A 87 -4.33 1.73 6.38
CA GLN A 87 -3.52 2.95 6.18
C GLN A 87 -2.96 2.94 4.74
N ALA A 88 -3.14 3.92 3.86
CA ALA A 88 -3.80 5.20 3.91
C ALA A 88 -4.41 5.46 2.53
N SER A 89 -5.74 5.62 2.45
CA SER A 89 -6.31 6.25 1.26
C SER A 89 -5.70 7.65 1.19
N VAL A 90 -4.90 7.92 0.16
CA VAL A 90 -4.45 9.26 -0.17
C VAL A 90 -5.71 10.09 -0.38
N ARG A 91 -6.15 10.76 0.69
CA ARG A 91 -7.31 11.62 0.68
C ARG A 91 -6.89 12.81 -0.16
N ARG A 92 -7.22 12.77 -1.46
CA ARG A 92 -7.03 13.93 -2.35
C ARG A 92 -7.90 15.05 -1.81
N LEU A 93 -7.31 15.87 -0.96
CA LEU A 93 -7.90 17.11 -0.47
C LEU A 93 -8.04 18.01 -1.70
N ARG A 94 -9.26 18.09 -2.25
CA ARG A 94 -9.60 19.10 -3.25
C ARG A 94 -9.43 20.46 -2.58
N GLY A 95 -8.46 21.23 -3.07
CA GLY A 95 -8.24 22.66 -2.83
C GLY A 95 -8.78 23.20 -1.51
N LEU A 96 -8.02 23.04 -0.43
CA LEU A 96 -8.20 23.91 0.73
C LEU A 96 -7.70 25.31 0.34
N PRO A 97 -8.54 26.36 0.43
CA PRO A 97 -8.07 27.71 0.17
C PRO A 97 -7.03 28.10 1.23
N LEU A 98 -5.90 28.67 0.77
CA LEU A 98 -4.79 29.15 1.59
C LEU A 98 -5.23 30.12 2.71
N SER A 99 -6.40 30.74 2.57
CA SER A 99 -7.00 31.62 3.59
C SER A 99 -7.35 30.91 4.91
N ARG A 100 -7.39 29.58 4.94
CA ARG A 100 -7.63 28.80 6.18
C ARG A 100 -6.37 28.25 6.86
N LEU A 101 -5.19 28.49 6.30
CA LEU A 101 -3.91 28.09 6.90
C LEU A 101 -3.31 29.14 7.85
N GLN A 102 -4.06 30.20 8.17
CA GLN A 102 -3.69 31.13 9.24
C GLN A 102 -4.27 30.65 10.58
N GLY A 103 -3.43 29.98 11.36
CA GLY A 103 -3.67 29.75 12.78
C GLY A 103 -3.18 28.38 13.25
N ALA A 104 -2.23 28.41 14.20
CA ALA A 104 -1.71 27.28 14.97
C ALA A 104 -0.59 26.45 14.32
N VAL A 105 0.55 27.10 14.03
CA VAL A 105 1.83 26.52 14.46
C VAL A 105 1.84 26.56 15.98
N CYS A 106 1.25 25.53 16.60
CA CYS A 106 1.55 25.15 17.97
C CYS A 106 2.19 23.77 17.91
N LEU A 107 3.41 23.71 17.37
CA LEU A 107 4.36 22.68 17.75
C LEU A 107 4.71 22.93 19.22
N THR A 108 3.91 22.42 20.15
CA THR A 108 4.27 22.44 21.57
C THR A 108 5.29 21.32 21.79
N ALA A 109 6.53 21.63 21.45
CA ALA A 109 7.67 21.03 22.08
C ALA A 109 7.72 21.48 23.56
N GLN A 110 8.00 20.51 24.42
CA GLN A 110 8.55 20.64 25.77
C GLN A 110 7.63 21.18 26.87
N ALA A 111 7.12 20.20 27.63
CA ALA A 111 6.80 20.34 29.03
C ALA A 111 8.08 20.62 29.85
N THR A 112 8.18 21.82 30.41
CA THR A 112 8.85 22.09 31.70
C THR A 112 8.34 23.42 32.26
N ARG A 113 7.72 23.34 33.44
CA ARG A 113 7.36 24.46 34.35
C ARG A 113 8.65 24.98 35.04
N PRO A 114 8.64 25.94 35.99
CA PRO A 114 7.67 26.99 36.37
C PRO A 114 8.31 28.39 36.63
N ALA A 115 7.46 29.34 37.03
CA ALA A 115 7.65 30.35 38.10
C ALA A 115 8.10 31.80 37.77
N CYS A 116 7.50 32.71 38.57
CA CYS A 116 7.85 34.10 38.87
C CYS A 116 7.44 35.15 37.82
N SER A 117 7.00 36.37 38.11
CA SER A 117 6.55 37.13 39.30
C SER A 117 6.27 38.57 38.79
N GLY A 118 5.31 39.30 39.38
CA GLY A 118 5.27 40.78 39.37
C GLY A 118 4.65 41.47 38.14
N ARG A 119 3.52 42.19 38.22
CA ARG A 119 3.26 43.47 38.91
C ARG A 119 3.97 44.65 38.23
N MET A 120 3.23 45.54 37.57
CA MET A 120 2.83 46.90 38.02
C MET A 120 1.81 47.47 37.06
#